data_AF-J9Z7L4-F1
#
_entry.id   AF-J9Z7L4-F1
#
_cell.length_a   1.000
_cell.length_b   1.000
_cell.length_c   1.000
_cell.angle_alpha   90.00
_cell.angle_beta   90.00
_cell.angle_gamma   90.00
#
_symmetry.space_group_name_H-M   'P 1'
#
loop_
_entity.id
_entity.type
_entity.pdbx_description
1 polymer ?
#
loop_
_entity_poly.entity_id
_entity_poly.type
_entity_poly.pdbx_seq_one_letter_code
_entity_poly.pdbx_strand_id
1 'polypeptide(L)'
;MSAAVIALSIALAVAVLTAGFFAYAYRLERDSHHTAREWARAESTGHLIFKTALESLYQTLERSNGGAGKRLAECRETAEAIFTHCPALFEQEPGLIHWLQATDRFLVELESKMPEDSIRAHVVNSRSDEIYSRVHRAIGSEAAPA
;
A
#
# COMPACT_ATOMS: atom_id res chain seq x y z
N MET A 1 -5.33 73.67 -14.97
CA MET A 1 -5.92 72.71 -14.01
C MET A 1 -5.45 73.07 -12.62
N SER A 2 -6.36 73.11 -11.63
CA SER A 2 -5.98 73.45 -10.24
C SER A 2 -5.26 72.26 -9.58
N ALA A 3 -4.33 72.55 -8.66
CA ALA A 3 -3.56 71.54 -7.93
C ALA A 3 -4.44 70.48 -7.23
N ALA A 4 -5.63 70.88 -6.79
CA ALA A 4 -6.62 70.00 -6.18
C ALA A 4 -7.11 68.89 -7.14
N VAL A 5 -7.29 69.20 -8.43
CA VAL A 5 -7.75 68.22 -9.42
C VAL A 5 -6.66 67.18 -9.71
N ILE A 6 -5.40 67.61 -9.73
CA ILE A 6 -4.23 66.73 -9.92
C ILE A 6 -4.04 65.82 -8.69
N ALA A 7 -4.18 66.36 -7.48
CA ALA A 7 -4.09 65.56 -6.26
C ALA A 7 -5.21 64.49 -6.19
N LEU A 8 -6.43 64.86 -6.58
CA LEU A 8 -7.57 63.93 -6.58
C LEU A 8 -7.40 62.81 -7.60
N SER A 9 -6.90 63.10 -8.81
CA SER A 9 -6.67 62.08 -9.83
C SER A 9 -5.55 61.12 -9.45
N ILE A 10 -4.47 61.61 -8.82
CA ILE A 10 -3.41 60.76 -8.26
C ILE A 10 -3.97 59.87 -7.15
N ALA A 11 -4.73 60.43 -6.20
CA ALA A 11 -5.32 59.66 -5.11
C ALA A 11 -6.27 58.56 -5.63
N LEU A 12 -7.08 58.86 -6.64
CA LEU A 12 -7.97 57.90 -7.27
C LEU A 12 -7.19 56.79 -7.99
N ALA A 13 -6.12 57.15 -8.72
CA ALA A 13 -5.27 56.16 -9.39
C ALA A 13 -4.60 55.21 -8.37
N VAL A 14 -4.09 55.74 -7.26
CA VAL A 14 -3.52 54.93 -6.18
C VAL A 14 -4.58 54.03 -5.54
N ALA A 15 -5.79 54.54 -5.30
CA ALA A 15 -6.89 53.74 -4.74
C ALA A 15 -7.30 52.59 -5.67
N VAL A 16 -7.37 52.81 -6.98
CA VAL A 16 -7.70 51.76 -7.96
C VAL A 16 -6.59 50.71 -8.04
N LEU A 17 -5.32 51.14 -8.07
CA LEU A 17 -4.18 50.21 -8.13
C LEU A 17 -4.07 49.36 -6.86
N THR A 18 -4.25 49.97 -5.69
CA THR A 18 -4.25 49.25 -4.41
C THR A 18 -5.42 48.28 -4.32
N ALA A 19 -6.64 48.71 -4.65
CA ALA A 19 -7.80 47.82 -4.69
C ALA A 19 -7.62 46.66 -5.68
N GLY A 20 -7.06 46.93 -6.86
CA GLY A 20 -6.73 45.91 -7.86
C GLY A 20 -5.70 44.91 -7.37
N PHE A 21 -4.64 45.38 -6.71
CA PHE A 21 -3.62 44.53 -6.09
C PHE A 21 -4.20 43.64 -4.99
N PHE A 22 -5.00 44.18 -4.08
CA PHE A 22 -5.66 43.38 -3.03
C PHE A 22 -6.64 42.37 -3.61
N ALA A 23 -7.43 42.73 -4.63
CA ALA A 23 -8.32 41.80 -5.30
C ALA A 23 -7.56 40.67 -6.01
N TYR A 24 -6.41 40.99 -6.62
CA TYR A 24 -5.54 40.00 -7.24
C TYR A 24 -4.90 39.07 -6.21
N ALA A 25 -4.32 39.61 -5.13
CA ALA A 25 -3.71 38.83 -4.05
C ALA A 25 -4.73 37.90 -3.39
N TYR A 26 -5.94 38.40 -3.11
CA TYR A 26 -7.03 37.60 -2.55
C TYR A 26 -7.47 36.46 -3.49
N ARG A 27 -7.52 36.70 -4.81
CA ARG A 27 -7.79 35.63 -5.79
C ARG A 27 -6.70 34.57 -5.78
N LEU A 28 -5.43 34.97 -5.79
CA LEU A 28 -4.30 34.05 -5.78
C LEU A 28 -4.32 33.14 -4.54
N GLU A 29 -4.56 33.72 -3.37
CA GLU A 29 -4.65 32.98 -2.11
C GLU A 29 -5.86 32.02 -2.11
N ARG A 30 -7.02 32.47 -2.60
CA ARG A 30 -8.21 31.63 -2.74
C ARG A 30 -7.99 30.43 -3.67
N ASP A 31 -7.34 30.63 -4.81
CA ASP A 31 -7.04 29.57 -5.77
C ASP A 31 -6.03 28.55 -5.18
N SER A 32 -5.05 29.01 -4.41
CA SER A 32 -4.10 28.14 -3.71
C SER A 32 -4.79 27.27 -2.65
N HIS A 33 -5.74 27.82 -1.89
CA HIS A 33 -6.52 27.06 -0.92
C HIS A 33 -7.50 26.09 -1.58
N HIS A 34 -8.06 26.45 -2.74
CA HIS A 34 -8.96 25.56 -3.47
C HIS A 34 -8.22 24.32 -3.96
N THR A 35 -7.07 24.52 -4.63
CA THR A 35 -6.24 23.43 -5.12
C THR A 35 -5.77 22.54 -3.97
N ALA A 36 -5.27 23.11 -2.87
CA ALA A 36 -4.88 22.33 -1.68
C ALA A 36 -6.02 21.45 -1.13
N ARG A 37 -7.26 21.96 -1.10
CA ARG A 37 -8.44 21.18 -0.66
C ARG A 37 -8.81 20.08 -1.64
N GLU A 38 -8.69 20.33 -2.95
CA GLU A 38 -8.96 19.32 -3.97
C GLU A 38 -7.95 18.17 -3.91
N TRP A 39 -6.67 18.49 -3.73
CA TRP A 39 -5.62 17.51 -3.50
C TRP A 39 -5.88 16.66 -2.25
N ALA A 40 -6.19 17.31 -1.11
CA ALA A 40 -6.52 16.60 0.12
C ALA A 40 -7.76 15.69 -0.04
N ARG A 41 -8.79 16.15 -0.78
CA ARG A 41 -9.96 15.31 -1.10
C ARG A 41 -9.58 14.14 -1.99
N ALA A 42 -8.79 14.34 -3.04
CA ALA A 42 -8.35 13.29 -3.93
C ALA A 42 -7.53 12.23 -3.18
N GLU A 43 -6.62 12.65 -2.31
CA GLU A 43 -5.84 11.75 -1.46
C GLU A 43 -6.73 10.97 -0.47
N SER A 44 -7.66 11.66 0.20
CA SER A 44 -8.62 11.00 1.10
C SER A 44 -9.53 10.00 0.38
N THR A 45 -9.93 10.32 -0.86
CA THR A 45 -10.78 9.44 -1.68
C THR A 45 -9.98 8.23 -2.17
N GLY A 46 -8.74 8.43 -2.63
CA GLY A 46 -7.84 7.33 -3.00
C GLY A 46 -7.57 6.39 -1.82
N HIS A 47 -7.32 6.95 -0.64
CA HIS A 47 -7.13 6.18 0.58
C HIS A 47 -8.39 5.35 0.95
N LEU A 48 -9.58 5.95 0.84
CA LEU A 48 -10.83 5.27 1.13
C LEU A 48 -11.12 4.13 0.12
N ILE A 49 -10.88 4.37 -1.17
CA ILE A 49 -11.02 3.35 -2.22
C ILE A 49 -10.08 2.18 -1.94
N PHE A 50 -8.80 2.46 -1.66
CA PHE A 50 -7.81 1.43 -1.35
C PHE A 50 -8.20 0.61 -0.12
N LYS A 51 -8.60 1.28 0.96
CA LYS A 51 -9.06 0.62 2.19
C LYS A 51 -10.27 -0.28 1.93
N THR A 52 -11.27 0.22 1.21
CA THR A 52 -12.48 -0.54 0.89
C THR A 52 -12.16 -1.76 0.03
N ALA A 53 -11.26 -1.63 -0.95
CA ALA A 53 -10.82 -2.74 -1.78
C ALA A 53 -10.08 -3.82 -0.97
N LEU A 54 -9.20 -3.41 -0.05
CA LEU A 54 -8.47 -4.31 0.85
C LEU A 54 -9.44 -5.07 1.78
N GLU A 55 -10.41 -4.37 2.37
CA GLU A 55 -11.46 -4.98 3.18
C GLU A 55 -12.30 -5.99 2.38
N SER A 56 -12.66 -5.66 1.13
CA SER A 56 -13.39 -6.58 0.25
C SER A 56 -12.58 -7.84 -0.10
N LEU A 57 -11.28 -7.68 -0.40
CA LEU A 57 -10.38 -8.80 -0.64
C LEU A 57 -10.31 -9.72 0.58
N TYR A 58 -10.19 -9.14 1.77
CA TYR A 58 -10.16 -9.92 3.00
C TYR A 58 -11.45 -10.68 3.24
N GLN A 59 -12.61 -10.03 3.12
CA GLN A 59 -13.91 -10.70 3.29
C GLN A 59 -14.06 -11.87 2.31
N THR A 60 -13.56 -11.71 1.09
CA THR A 60 -13.55 -12.79 0.09
C THR A 60 -12.68 -13.96 0.56
N LEU A 61 -11.50 -13.66 1.11
CA LEU A 61 -10.57 -14.65 1.59
C LEU A 61 -11.10 -15.42 2.82
N GLU A 62 -11.64 -14.71 3.82
CA GLU A 62 -12.29 -15.30 5.01
C GLU A 62 -13.45 -16.23 4.64
N ARG A 63 -14.31 -15.78 3.71
CA ARG A 63 -15.41 -16.62 3.21
C ARG A 63 -14.91 -17.81 2.40
N SER A 64 -13.69 -17.75 1.86
CA SER A 64 -13.06 -18.86 1.16
C SER A 64 -12.41 -19.83 2.16
N ASN A 65 -13.23 -20.75 2.68
CA ASN A 65 -12.79 -21.96 3.36
C ASN A 65 -11.74 -21.76 4.47
N GLY A 66 -11.87 -20.73 5.31
CA GLY A 66 -11.09 -20.52 6.54
C GLY A 66 -9.99 -19.45 6.52
N GLY A 67 -10.00 -18.55 5.53
CA GLY A 67 -9.21 -17.32 5.57
C GLY A 67 -7.72 -17.47 5.25
N ALA A 68 -6.97 -16.37 5.47
CA ALA A 68 -5.54 -16.29 5.16
C ALA A 68 -4.74 -17.30 5.96
N GLY A 69 -4.95 -17.33 7.27
CA GLY A 69 -4.22 -18.21 8.18
C GLY A 69 -4.41 -19.70 7.88
N LYS A 70 -5.61 -20.13 7.46
CA LYS A 70 -5.82 -21.54 7.07
C LYS A 70 -5.14 -21.86 5.74
N ARG A 71 -5.27 -21.00 4.73
CA ARG A 71 -4.57 -21.19 3.44
C ARG A 71 -3.05 -21.23 3.61
N LEU A 72 -2.54 -20.41 4.52
CA LEU A 72 -1.14 -20.40 4.90
C LEU A 72 -0.72 -21.73 5.54
N ALA A 73 -1.51 -22.26 6.48
CA ALA A 73 -1.27 -23.57 7.07
C ALA A 73 -1.29 -24.69 6.02
N GLU A 74 -2.30 -24.70 5.13
CA GLU A 74 -2.42 -25.66 4.03
C GLU A 74 -1.23 -25.57 3.04
N CYS A 75 -0.76 -24.36 2.75
CA CYS A 75 0.40 -24.13 1.88
C CYS A 75 1.68 -24.75 2.47
N ARG A 76 1.89 -24.54 3.77
CA ARG A 76 3.03 -25.11 4.52
C ARG A 76 2.94 -26.61 4.66
N GLU A 77 1.77 -27.13 5.01
CA GLU A 77 1.50 -28.56 5.08
C GLU A 77 1.76 -29.24 3.73
N THR A 78 1.36 -28.59 2.62
CA THR A 78 1.65 -29.09 1.27
C THR A 78 3.15 -29.15 1.00
N ALA A 79 3.90 -28.09 1.35
CA ALA A 79 5.36 -28.07 1.20
C ALA A 79 6.03 -29.17 2.04
N GLU A 80 5.62 -29.32 3.30
CA GLU A 80 6.13 -30.35 4.21
C GLU A 80 5.78 -31.78 3.73
N ALA A 81 4.56 -32.00 3.25
CA ALA A 81 4.11 -33.29 2.75
C ALA A 81 4.86 -33.70 1.48
N ILE A 82 5.05 -32.79 0.52
CA ILE A 82 5.85 -33.07 -0.68
C ILE A 82 7.28 -33.36 -0.28
N PHE A 83 7.88 -32.55 0.59
CA PHE A 83 9.25 -32.76 1.04
C PHE A 83 9.44 -34.12 1.74
N THR A 84 8.46 -34.54 2.53
CA THR A 84 8.52 -35.79 3.31
C THR A 84 8.27 -37.02 2.45
N HIS A 85 7.33 -36.96 1.52
CA HIS A 85 6.84 -38.14 0.80
C HIS A 85 7.34 -38.24 -0.64
N CYS A 86 7.68 -37.13 -1.28
CA CYS A 86 8.12 -37.07 -2.68
C CYS A 86 9.10 -35.91 -2.94
N PRO A 87 10.26 -35.85 -2.27
CA PRO A 87 11.19 -34.71 -2.38
C PRO A 87 11.72 -34.50 -3.80
N ALA A 88 11.85 -35.59 -4.58
CA ALA A 88 12.29 -35.53 -5.98
C ALA A 88 11.38 -34.67 -6.88
N LEU A 89 10.13 -34.42 -6.46
CA LEU A 89 9.23 -33.53 -7.20
C LEU A 89 9.75 -32.08 -7.24
N PHE A 90 10.43 -31.62 -6.18
CA PHE A 90 11.02 -30.28 -6.18
C PHE A 90 12.27 -30.16 -7.05
N GLU A 91 12.97 -31.28 -7.29
CA GLU A 91 14.09 -31.32 -8.24
C GLU A 91 13.59 -31.34 -9.70
N GLN A 92 12.52 -32.10 -9.95
CA GLN A 92 11.88 -32.20 -11.28
C GLN A 92 11.19 -30.90 -11.67
N GLU A 93 10.53 -30.24 -10.71
CA GLU A 93 9.76 -29.02 -10.92
C GLU A 93 10.19 -27.91 -9.94
N PRO A 94 11.36 -27.27 -10.15
CA PRO A 94 11.88 -26.23 -9.24
C PRO A 94 10.93 -25.04 -9.07
N GLY A 95 10.08 -24.78 -10.06
CA GLY A 95 9.05 -23.73 -9.97
C GLY A 95 8.05 -23.97 -8.84
N LEU A 96 7.83 -25.22 -8.43
CA LEU A 96 6.85 -25.57 -7.39
C LEU A 96 7.24 -25.01 -6.03
N ILE A 97 8.52 -25.15 -5.63
CA ILE A 97 8.98 -24.62 -4.34
C ILE A 97 8.94 -23.08 -4.33
N HIS A 98 9.30 -22.45 -5.44
CA HIS A 98 9.22 -20.99 -5.58
C HIS A 98 7.78 -20.48 -5.55
N TRP A 99 6.85 -21.18 -6.19
CA TRP A 99 5.44 -20.83 -6.17
C TRP A 99 4.83 -20.96 -4.76
N LEU A 100 5.14 -22.04 -4.04
CA LEU A 100 4.71 -22.23 -2.66
C LEU A 100 5.28 -21.15 -1.74
N GLN A 101 6.58 -20.85 -1.85
CA GLN A 101 7.23 -19.81 -1.04
C GLN A 101 6.68 -18.42 -1.32
N ALA A 102 6.45 -18.08 -2.59
CA ALA A 102 5.85 -16.79 -2.98
C ALA A 102 4.41 -16.67 -2.46
N THR A 103 3.65 -17.75 -2.51
CA THR A 103 2.27 -17.80 -2.00
C THR A 103 2.24 -17.62 -0.49
N ASP A 104 3.11 -18.32 0.25
CA ASP A 104 3.24 -18.16 1.70
C ASP A 104 3.60 -16.72 2.08
N ARG A 105 4.62 -16.12 1.43
CA ARG A 105 5.01 -14.72 1.66
C ARG A 105 3.86 -13.75 1.39
N PHE A 106 3.15 -13.92 0.29
CA PHE A 106 1.98 -13.10 -0.04
C PHE A 106 0.90 -13.17 1.05
N LEU A 107 0.60 -14.38 1.55
CA LEU A 107 -0.41 -14.58 2.59
C LEU A 107 0.04 -13.98 3.94
N VAL A 108 1.31 -14.11 4.30
CA VAL A 108 1.90 -13.47 5.49
C VAL A 108 1.80 -11.95 5.39
N GLU A 109 2.19 -11.37 4.25
CA GLU A 109 2.09 -9.94 4.02
C GLU A 109 0.64 -9.47 4.10
N LEU A 110 -0.28 -10.19 3.48
CA LEU A 110 -1.71 -9.89 3.54
C LEU A 110 -2.25 -9.92 4.98
N GLU A 111 -1.87 -10.93 5.77
CA GLU A 111 -2.25 -11.06 7.17
C GLU A 111 -1.64 -9.94 8.05
N SER A 112 -0.43 -9.45 7.72
CA SER A 112 0.22 -8.35 8.44
C SER A 112 -0.44 -6.98 8.24
N LYS A 113 -1.19 -6.79 7.15
CA LYS A 113 -1.89 -5.52 6.85
C LYS A 113 -3.27 -5.44 7.49
N MET A 114 -3.63 -6.44 8.28
CA MET A 114 -4.94 -6.56 8.90
C MET A 114 -5.00 -5.84 10.25
N PRO A 115 -6.18 -5.30 10.64
CA PRO A 115 -6.36 -4.79 12.00
C PRO A 115 -6.09 -5.91 13.01
N GLU A 116 -5.23 -5.64 13.99
CA GLU A 116 -4.59 -6.64 14.85
C GLU A 116 -5.55 -7.57 15.59
N ASP A 117 -5.33 -8.87 15.41
CA ASP A 117 -5.46 -9.88 16.46
C ASP A 117 -4.00 -10.23 16.82
N SER A 118 -3.40 -9.57 17.81
CA SER A 118 -1.96 -9.57 18.12
C SER A 118 -1.37 -10.97 18.42
N ILE A 119 -2.22 -11.95 18.70
CA ILE A 119 -1.87 -13.35 18.93
C ILE A 119 -1.64 -14.11 17.61
N ARG A 120 -2.26 -13.68 16.50
CA ARG A 120 -2.28 -14.40 15.22
C ARG A 120 -1.03 -14.12 14.36
N ALA A 121 -0.52 -12.88 14.36
CA ALA A 121 0.59 -12.46 13.51
C ALA A 121 1.97 -13.04 13.90
N HIS A 122 2.24 -13.28 15.18
CA HIS A 122 3.57 -13.70 15.64
C HIS A 122 3.85 -15.19 15.44
N VAL A 123 2.82 -16.04 15.56
CA VAL A 123 2.92 -17.51 15.35
C VAL A 123 3.07 -17.86 13.86
N VAL A 124 2.60 -16.98 12.98
CA VAL A 124 2.61 -17.17 11.53
C VAL A 124 4.02 -17.04 10.96
N ASN A 125 4.84 -16.07 11.38
CA ASN A 125 6.06 -15.73 10.63
C ASN A 125 7.25 -16.69 10.86
N SER A 126 7.42 -17.25 12.07
CA SER A 126 8.62 -18.03 12.41
C SER A 126 8.69 -19.42 11.77
N ARG A 127 7.55 -20.01 11.36
CA ARG A 127 7.50 -21.35 10.74
C ARG A 127 7.80 -21.35 9.24
N SER A 128 7.59 -20.24 8.53
CA SER A 128 7.77 -20.18 7.07
C SER A 128 9.22 -20.39 6.66
N ASP A 129 10.11 -19.56 7.19
CA ASP A 129 11.51 -19.52 6.75
C ASP A 129 12.22 -20.84 7.01
N GLU A 130 11.87 -21.54 8.10
CA GLU A 130 12.42 -22.84 8.42
C GLU A 130 12.04 -23.91 7.38
N ILE A 131 10.76 -23.95 6.96
CA ILE A 131 10.27 -24.95 6.01
C ILE A 131 10.96 -24.77 4.66
N TYR A 132 10.93 -23.56 4.10
CA TYR A 132 11.47 -23.32 2.76
C TYR A 132 13.00 -23.40 2.72
N SER A 133 13.70 -22.90 3.75
CA SER A 133 15.17 -23.03 3.81
C SER A 133 15.63 -24.50 3.89
N ARG A 134 14.89 -25.34 4.63
CA ARG A 134 15.16 -26.78 4.71
C ARG A 134 14.97 -27.46 3.36
N VAL A 135 13.89 -27.14 2.64
CA VAL A 135 13.64 -27.70 1.31
C VAL A 135 14.72 -27.27 0.32
N HIS A 136 15.04 -25.96 0.24
CA HIS A 136 16.07 -25.43 -0.66
C HIS A 136 17.45 -26.04 -0.43
N ARG A 137 17.84 -26.25 0.83
CA ARG A 137 19.10 -26.91 1.18
C ARG A 137 19.13 -28.37 0.71
N ALA A 138 18.02 -29.08 0.85
CA ALA A 138 17.93 -30.50 0.50
C ALA A 138 17.94 -30.74 -1.01
N ILE A 139 17.36 -29.84 -1.80
CA ILE A 139 17.35 -29.93 -3.28
C ILE A 139 18.59 -29.31 -3.93
N GLY A 140 19.55 -28.81 -3.14
CA GLY A 140 20.78 -28.19 -3.64
C GLY A 140 20.57 -26.87 -4.39
N SER A 141 19.42 -26.20 -4.21
CA SER A 141 19.12 -24.92 -4.89
C SER A 141 19.61 -23.69 -4.11
N GLU A 142 20.61 -23.83 -3.23
CA GLU A 142 21.33 -22.66 -2.72
C GLU A 142 22.00 -21.99 -3.91
N ALA A 143 21.32 -20.98 -4.47
CA ALA A 143 21.92 -20.03 -5.37
C ALA A 143 23.15 -19.46 -4.64
N ALA A 144 24.33 -19.70 -5.20
CA ALA A 144 25.54 -19.03 -4.81
C ALA A 144 25.25 -17.52 -4.74
N PRO A 145 25.58 -16.83 -3.63
CA PRO A 145 25.44 -15.39 -3.56
C PRO A 145 26.35 -14.77 -4.63
N ALA A 146 25.76 -13.95 -5.50
CA ALA A 146 26.48 -13.07 -6.41
C ALA A 146 27.11 -11.89 -5.65
#